data_AF-A0A2Z6R563-F1
#
_entry.id   AF-A0A2Z6R563-F1
#
_cell.length_a   1.000
_cell.length_b   1.000
_cell.length_c   1.000
_cell.angle_alpha   90.00
_cell.angle_beta   90.00
_cell.angle_gamma   90.00
#
_symmetry.space_group_name_H-M   'P 1'
#
loop_
_entity.id
_entity.type
_entity.pdbx_description
1 polymer ?
#
loop_
_entity_poly.entity_id
_entity_poly.type
_entity_poly.pdbx_seq_one_letter_code
_entity_poly.pdbx_strand_id
1 'polypeptide(L)' 'MNNDSERLMSKCGTMNKIHKVAEKNPTLKENLTASLQTLINLIRSVFEHQFLKDKSFKIFTTASETEMKRF' A
#
# COMPACT_ATOMS: atom_id res chain seq x y z
N MET A 1 6.51 -4.85 -13.31
CA MET A 1 7.30 -6.09 -13.46
C MET A 1 7.83 -6.13 -14.88
N ASN A 2 9.06 -6.61 -15.12
CA ASN A 2 9.58 -6.78 -16.48
C ASN A 2 9.45 -8.25 -16.95
N ASN A 3 9.55 -8.46 -18.27
CA ASN A 3 9.35 -9.77 -18.90
C ASN A 3 10.33 -10.84 -18.40
N ASP A 4 11.58 -10.47 -18.11
CA ASP A 4 12.58 -11.41 -17.62
C ASP A 4 12.27 -11.89 -16.20
N SER A 5 11.83 -10.97 -15.34
CA SER A 5 11.42 -11.28 -13.97
C SER A 5 10.19 -12.18 -13.96
N GLU A 6 9.22 -11.89 -14.83
CA GLU A 6 8.01 -12.71 -15.00
C GLU A 6 8.36 -14.12 -15.49
N ARG A 7 9.28 -14.25 -16.45
CA ARG A 7 9.78 -15.54 -16.95
C ARG A 7 10.57 -16.32 -15.89
N LEU A 8 11.28 -15.65 -14.99
CA LEU A 8 11.96 -16.30 -13.87
C LEU A 8 10.96 -16.81 -12.83
N MET A 9 9.94 -16.01 -12.53
CA MET A 9 8.89 -16.37 -11.58
C MET A 9 7.96 -17.48 -12.08
N SER A 10 7.66 -17.53 -13.38
CA SER A 10 6.79 -18.58 -13.95
C SER A 10 7.36 -20.00 -13.78
N LYS A 11 8.68 -20.12 -13.57
CA LYS A 11 9.37 -21.38 -13.27
C LYS A 11 9.33 -21.74 -11.78
N CYS A 12 8.88 -20.82 -10.92
CA CYS A 12 8.85 -20.99 -9.48
C CYS A 12 7.44 -21.40 -9.03
N GLY A 13 7.22 -22.69 -8.81
CA GLY A 13 5.90 -23.19 -8.33
C GLY A 13 5.58 -22.94 -6.86
N THR A 14 6.44 -22.26 -6.11
CA THR A 14 6.24 -22.00 -4.66
C THR A 14 6.88 -20.68 -4.27
N MET A 15 6.33 -20.01 -3.25
CA MET A 15 6.86 -18.75 -2.71
C MET A 15 8.31 -18.87 -2.23
N ASN A 16 8.68 -20.00 -1.60
CA ASN A 16 10.05 -20.24 -1.14
C ASN A 16 11.06 -20.31 -2.31
N LYS A 17 10.66 -20.90 -3.45
CA LYS A 17 11.50 -20.90 -4.66
C LYS A 17 11.66 -19.49 -5.23
N ILE A 18 10.59 -18.69 -5.26
CA ILE A 18 10.66 -17.28 -5.69
C ILE A 18 11.65 -16.53 -4.81
N HIS A 19 11.57 -16.71 -3.49
CA HIS A 19 12.48 -16.06 -2.54
C HIS A 19 13.95 -16.41 -2.81
N LYS A 20 14.28 -17.71 -2.94
CA LYS A 20 15.65 -18.16 -3.25
C LYS A 20 16.18 -17.64 -4.58
N VAL A 21 15.31 -17.47 -5.58
CA VAL A 21 15.71 -16.92 -6.89
C VAL A 21 15.91 -15.40 -6.78
N ALA A 22 15.06 -14.69 -6.05
CA ALA A 22 15.19 -13.26 -5.81
C ALA A 22 16.42 -12.90 -4.96
N GLU A 23 16.82 -13.73 -4.00
CA GLU A 23 18.08 -13.58 -3.26
C GLU A 23 19.31 -13.59 -4.18
N LYS A 24 19.27 -14.45 -5.21
CA LYS A 24 20.35 -14.59 -6.20
C LYS A 24 20.25 -13.58 -7.34
N ASN A 25 19.12 -12.89 -7.48
CA ASN A 25 18.86 -11.95 -8.57
C ASN A 25 18.28 -10.64 -7.99
N PRO A 26 19.13 -9.65 -7.70
CA PRO A 26 18.71 -8.37 -7.10
C PRO A 26 17.67 -7.64 -7.93
N THR A 27 17.77 -7.70 -9.26
CA THR A 27 16.80 -7.07 -10.18
C THR A 27 15.41 -7.69 -10.04
N LEU A 28 15.31 -9.01 -9.85
CA LEU A 28 14.04 -9.68 -9.59
C LEU A 28 13.43 -9.20 -8.27
N LYS A 29 14.24 -9.05 -7.21
CA LYS A 29 13.79 -8.54 -5.91
C LYS A 29 13.21 -7.13 -6.03
N GLU A 30 13.91 -6.23 -6.72
CA GLU A 30 13.45 -4.85 -6.93
C GLU A 30 12.16 -4.81 -7.75
N ASN A 31 12.11 -5.55 -8.86
CA ASN A 31 10.92 -5.62 -9.71
C ASN A 31 9.70 -6.19 -8.97
N LEU A 32 9.90 -7.22 -8.15
CA LEU A 32 8.85 -7.81 -7.33
C LEU A 32 8.34 -6.81 -6.30
N THR A 33 9.26 -6.13 -5.59
CA THR A 33 8.92 -5.10 -4.60
C THR A 33 8.12 -3.97 -5.24
N ALA A 34 8.57 -3.45 -6.39
CA ALA A 34 7.87 -2.41 -7.13
C ALA A 34 6.49 -2.87 -7.60
N SER A 35 6.35 -4.12 -8.05
CA SER A 35 5.05 -4.66 -8.49
C SER A 35 4.04 -4.79 -7.34
N LEU A 36 4.51 -5.06 -6.12
CA LEU A 36 3.68 -5.23 -4.93
C LEU A 36 3.39 -3.90 -4.23
N GLN A 37 4.15 -2.84 -4.51
CA GLN A 37 4.04 -1.57 -3.80
C GLN A 37 2.63 -0.95 -3.88
N THR A 38 1.98 -1.04 -5.04
CA THR A 38 0.59 -0.56 -5.22
C THR A 38 -0.38 -1.31 -4.31
N LEU A 39 -0.26 -2.64 -4.24
CA LEU A 39 -1.11 -3.47 -3.39
C LEU A 39 -0.84 -3.20 -1.90
N ILE A 40 0.43 -3.06 -1.51
CA ILE A 40 0.83 -2.69 -0.15
C ILE A 40 0.20 -1.35 0.26
N ASN A 41 0.27 -0.34 -0.62
CA ASN A 41 -0.33 0.97 -0.38
C ASN A 41 -1.85 0.89 -0.23
N LEU A 42 -2.52 0.10 -1.07
CA LEU A 42 -3.97 -0.11 -0.99
C LEU A 42 -4.35 -0.74 0.35
N ILE A 43 -3.69 -1.84 0.74
CA ILE A 43 -3.96 -2.52 2.01
C ILE A 43 -3.76 -1.55 3.17
N ARG A 44 -2.67 -0.79 3.18
CA ARG A 44 -2.39 0.22 4.21
C ARG A 44 -3.49 1.27 4.29
N SER A 45 -3.95 1.81 3.16
CA SER A 45 -5.03 2.80 3.12
C SER A 45 -6.35 2.24 3.67
N VAL A 46 -6.68 0.99 3.36
CA VAL A 46 -7.86 0.33 3.92
C VAL A 46 -7.74 0.22 5.43
N PHE A 47 -6.60 -0.23 5.95
CA PHE A 47 -6.37 -0.32 7.40
C PHE A 47 -6.44 1.05 8.09
N GLU A 48 -5.80 2.08 7.52
CA GLU A 48 -5.89 3.45 8.02
C GLU A 48 -7.35 3.92 8.10
N HIS A 49 -8.15 3.64 7.07
CA HIS A 49 -9.57 4.00 7.06
C HIS A 49 -10.39 3.22 8.09
N GLN A 50 -10.16 1.91 8.25
CA GLN A 50 -10.85 1.13 9.30
C GLN A 50 -10.47 1.61 10.70
N PHE A 51 -9.20 1.97 10.92
CA PHE A 51 -8.73 2.53 12.19
C PHE A 51 -9.39 3.88 12.52
N LEU A 52 -9.79 4.65 11.51
CA LEU A 52 -10.52 5.90 11.68
C LEU A 52 -12.01 5.70 11.96
N LYS A 53 -12.62 4.55 11.61
CA LYS A 53 -14.04 4.30 11.88
C LYS A 53 -14.38 4.27 13.37
N ASP A 54 -13.44 3.82 14.19
CA ASP A 54 -13.62 3.76 15.66
C ASP A 54 -13.33 5.09 16.34
N LYS A 55 -12.90 6.12 15.58
CA LYS A 55 -12.75 7.48 16.09
C LYS A 55 -14.02 8.27 15.81
N SER A 56 -14.61 8.83 16.85
CA SER A 56 -15.62 9.88 16.69
C SER A 56 -15.03 11.01 15.83
N PHE A 57 -15.73 11.42 14.77
CA PHE A 57 -15.38 12.64 14.06
C PHE A 57 -15.25 13.78 15.06
N LYS A 58 -14.19 14.59 14.94
CA LYS A 58 -14.12 15.86 15.66
C LYS A 58 -15.28 16.71 15.13
N ILE A 59 -16.35 16.77 15.90
CA ILE A 59 -17.43 17.70 15.66
C ILE A 59 -16.82 19.07 15.98
N PHE A 60 -16.57 19.86 14.95
CA PHE A 60 -16.26 21.26 15.16
C PHE A 60 -17.49 21.90 15.80
N THR A 61 -17.29 22.60 16.92
CA THR A 61 -18.36 23.42 17.50
C THR A 61 -18.87 24.35 16.41
N THR A 62 -20.19 24.45 16.28
CA THR A 62 -20.84 25.34 15.32
C THR A 62 -20.24 26.73 15.47
N ALA A 63 -19.83 27.34 14.35
CA ALA A 63 -19.32 28.70 14.35
C ALA A 63 -20.38 29.62 14.98
N SER A 64 -19.94 30.50 15.87
CA SER A 64 -20.83 31.49 16.46
C SER A 64 -21.31 32.47 15.37
N GLU A 65 -22.49 33.06 15.59
CA GLU A 65 -23.06 34.05 14.67
C GLU A 65 -22.12 35.25 14.44
N THR A 66 -21.24 35.54 15.41
CA THR A 66 -20.22 36.61 15.31
C THR A 66 -19.03 36.21 14.44
N GLU A 67 -18.61 34.94 14.47
CA GLU A 67 -17.56 34.42 13.59
C GLU A 67 -18.04 34.35 12.14
N MET A 68 -19.30 33.97 11.91
CA MET A 68 -19.89 33.96 10.56
C MET A 68 -20.02 35.35 9.94
N LYS A 69 -20.18 36.41 10.75
CA LYS A 69 -20.28 37.81 10.28
C LYS A 69 -18.94 38.43 9.88
N ARG A 70 -17.81 37.77 10.13
CA ARG A 70 -16.45 38.27 9.81
C ARG A 70 -15.89 37.74 8.48
N PHE A 71 -16.61 36.88 7.78
CA PHE A 71 -16.31 36.40 6.42
C PHE A 71 -17.29 37.02 5.42
#